data_AF-A0A957S7W3-F1
#
_entry.id   AF-A0A957S7W3-F1
#
_cell.length_a   1.000
_cell.length_b   1.000
_cell.length_c   1.000
_cell.angle_alpha   90.00
_cell.angle_beta   90.00
_cell.angle_gamma   90.00
#
_symmetry.space_group_name_H-M   'P 1'
#
loop_
_entity.id
_entity.type
_entity.pdbx_description
1 polymer ?
#
loop_
_entity_poly.entity_id
_entity_poly.type
_entity_poly.pdbx_seq_one_letter_code
_entity_poly.pdbx_strand_id
1 'polypeptide(L)'
;MIAVIDNYDSFTYNLVQFIGELVLESGSAEEIRVWRNDEIDVEELAELRPSHIVISPGPGSPEQDSGISNDVIRLLGEETPILGVCLGQQCIGYVFGGNVIRAGRLMHGKVSPVEHNGEGVFAGLPSPFTATRYHSLIVEEPLPAELVATAYTPEGEL
;
A
#
# COMPACT_ATOMS: atom_id res chain seq x y z
N MET A 1 1.41 -3.59 17.65
CA MET A 1 1.64 -4.75 16.75
C MET A 1 1.36 -4.26 15.35
N ILE A 2 2.27 -4.49 14.42
CA ILE A 2 2.10 -4.13 13.01
C ILE A 2 1.50 -5.35 12.31
N ALA A 3 0.31 -5.19 11.74
CA ALA A 3 -0.32 -6.22 10.93
C ALA A 3 0.10 -6.06 9.47
N VAL A 4 0.49 -7.15 8.83
CA VAL A 4 0.79 -7.19 7.39
C VAL A 4 -0.20 -8.14 6.72
N ILE A 5 -0.96 -7.62 5.76
CA ILE A 5 -1.87 -8.41 4.92
C ILE A 5 -1.15 -8.72 3.61
N ASP A 6 -0.81 -10.00 3.43
CA ASP A 6 -0.12 -10.51 2.25
C ASP A 6 -1.13 -10.86 1.15
N ASN A 7 -1.12 -10.11 0.05
CA ASN A 7 -1.88 -10.44 -1.16
C ASN A 7 -1.10 -11.40 -2.08
N TYR A 8 -0.43 -12.40 -1.50
CA TYR A 8 0.32 -13.44 -2.22
C TYR A 8 1.44 -12.90 -3.13
N ASP A 9 2.18 -11.88 -2.67
CA ASP A 9 3.25 -11.28 -3.46
C ASP A 9 4.65 -11.81 -3.14
N SER A 10 5.48 -11.91 -4.18
CA SER A 10 6.86 -12.40 -4.05
C SER A 10 7.78 -11.47 -3.24
N PHE A 11 7.43 -10.18 -3.08
CA PHE A 11 8.22 -9.19 -2.35
C PHE A 11 7.73 -8.97 -0.92
N THR A 12 6.64 -9.60 -0.48
CA THR A 12 6.14 -9.46 0.91
C THR A 12 7.23 -9.79 1.93
N TYR A 13 8.04 -10.82 1.68
CA TYR A 13 9.17 -11.16 2.56
C TYR A 13 10.17 -10.00 2.73
N ASN A 14 10.54 -9.33 1.64
CA ASN A 14 11.48 -8.20 1.69
C ASN A 14 10.88 -7.02 2.45
N LEU A 15 9.58 -6.76 2.25
CA LEU A 15 8.86 -5.70 2.96
C LEU A 15 8.82 -5.98 4.48
N VAL A 16 8.44 -7.20 4.87
CA VAL A 16 8.39 -7.62 6.28
C VAL A 16 9.78 -7.58 6.92
N GLN A 17 10.82 -8.02 6.19
CA GLN A 17 12.19 -7.95 6.68
C GLN A 17 12.61 -6.49 6.97
N PHE A 18 12.35 -5.58 6.03
CA PHE A 18 12.70 -4.17 6.19
C PHE A 18 11.93 -3.50 7.34
N ILE A 19 10.64 -3.80 7.51
CA ILE A 19 9.88 -3.34 8.68
C ILE A 19 10.50 -3.87 9.98
N GLY A 20 10.93 -5.14 10.00
CA GLY A 20 11.64 -5.74 11.13
C GLY A 20 12.94 -5.02 11.47
N GLU A 21 13.74 -4.68 10.47
CA GLU A 21 14.96 -3.89 10.63
C GLU A 21 14.65 -2.51 11.25
N LEU A 22 13.64 -1.81 10.74
CA LEU A 22 13.21 -0.51 11.29
C LEU A 22 12.68 -0.60 12.73
N VAL A 23 11.91 -1.63 13.06
CA VAL A 23 11.43 -1.87 14.42
C VAL A 23 12.63 -2.05 15.37
N LEU A 24 13.63 -2.84 14.98
CA LEU A 24 14.84 -3.03 15.78
C LEU A 24 15.65 -1.73 15.93
N GLU A 25 15.85 -0.98 14.85
CA GLU A 25 16.60 0.28 14.87
C GLU A 25 15.93 1.36 15.73
N SER A 26 14.59 1.40 15.72
CA SER A 26 13.81 2.33 16.55
C SER A 26 13.84 1.99 18.05
N GLY A 27 14.34 0.81 18.44
CA GLY A 27 14.27 0.29 19.80
C GLY A 27 12.83 -0.09 20.22
N SER A 28 11.92 -0.20 19.26
CA SER A 28 10.54 -0.60 19.49
C SER A 28 10.46 -2.10 19.79
N ALA A 29 9.53 -2.48 20.66
CA ALA A 29 9.18 -3.88 20.93
C ALA A 29 7.93 -4.31 20.15
N GLU A 30 7.58 -3.61 19.07
CA GLU A 30 6.42 -3.94 18.27
C GLU A 30 6.58 -5.29 17.57
N GLU A 31 5.64 -6.19 17.85
CA GLU A 31 5.50 -7.44 17.11
C GLU A 31 4.98 -7.16 15.70
N ILE A 32 5.52 -7.85 14.70
CA ILE A 32 5.01 -7.87 13.33
C ILE A 32 4.32 -9.22 13.12
N ARG A 33 3.08 -9.21 12.65
CA ARG A 33 2.34 -10.42 12.29
C ARG A 33 1.85 -10.33 10.85
N VAL A 34 1.99 -11.43 10.13
CA VAL A 34 1.66 -11.53 8.71
C VAL A 34 0.52 -12.54 8.56
N TRP A 35 -0.51 -12.17 7.81
CA TRP A 35 -1.58 -13.06 7.38
C TRP A 35 -1.74 -12.91 5.88
N ARG A 36 -2.02 -14.00 5.19
CA ARG A 36 -2.55 -13.87 3.83
C ARG A 36 -3.95 -13.28 3.88
N ASN A 37 -4.36 -12.66 2.78
CA ASN A 37 -5.61 -11.93 2.67
C ASN A 37 -6.89 -12.79 2.84
N ASP A 38 -6.73 -14.10 3.03
CA ASP A 38 -7.76 -15.12 3.24
C ASP A 38 -7.53 -15.98 4.51
N GLU A 39 -6.54 -15.64 5.35
CA GLU A 39 -6.17 -16.38 6.56
C GLU A 39 -6.69 -15.77 7.87
N ILE A 40 -7.32 -14.60 7.81
CA ILE A 40 -7.92 -13.90 8.96
C ILE A 40 -9.14 -13.11 8.48
N ASP A 41 -10.17 -13.01 9.32
CA ASP A 41 -11.31 -12.13 9.05
C ASP A 41 -11.06 -10.70 9.58
N VAL A 42 -11.69 -9.70 8.98
CA VAL A 42 -11.47 -8.29 9.36
C VAL A 42 -11.91 -8.00 10.80
N GLU A 43 -12.95 -8.67 11.29
CA GLU A 43 -13.40 -8.59 12.68
C GLU A 43 -12.36 -9.15 13.65
N GLU A 44 -11.77 -10.30 13.34
CA GLU A 44 -10.70 -10.90 14.14
C GLU A 44 -9.47 -9.99 14.16
N LEU A 45 -9.10 -9.41 13.01
CA LEU A 45 -8.01 -8.44 12.93
C LEU A 45 -8.28 -7.19 13.79
N ALA A 46 -9.53 -6.69 13.80
CA ALA A 46 -9.93 -5.55 14.61
C ALA A 46 -9.74 -5.81 16.11
N GLU A 47 -10.08 -7.01 16.59
CA GLU A 47 -9.90 -7.41 17.99
C GLU A 47 -8.43 -7.44 18.43
N LEU A 48 -7.51 -7.70 17.49
CA LEU A 48 -6.07 -7.65 17.75
C LEU A 48 -5.53 -6.23 17.97
N ARG A 49 -6.31 -5.20 17.61
CA ARG A 49 -5.97 -3.77 17.75
C ARG A 49 -4.55 -3.45 17.26
N PRO A 50 -4.26 -3.67 15.96
CA PRO A 50 -2.98 -3.32 15.39
C PRO A 50 -2.68 -1.82 15.58
N SER A 51 -1.42 -1.47 15.81
CA SER A 51 -0.99 -0.06 15.84
C SER A 51 -0.84 0.51 14.44
N HIS A 52 -0.50 -0.34 13.47
CA HIS A 52 -0.36 -0.01 12.05
C HIS A 52 -0.74 -1.22 11.21
N ILE A 53 -1.22 -0.98 9.99
CA ILE A 53 -1.54 -2.01 9.02
C ILE A 53 -0.77 -1.73 7.73
N VAL A 54 -0.14 -2.76 7.19
CA VAL A 54 0.52 -2.73 5.88
C VAL A 54 -0.18 -3.70 4.96
N ILE A 55 -0.66 -3.22 3.82
CA ILE A 55 -1.28 -4.05 2.78
C ILE A 55 -0.27 -4.21 1.67
N SER A 56 0.19 -5.44 1.47
CA SER A 56 1.29 -5.75 0.56
C SER A 56 0.87 -5.61 -0.91
N PRO A 57 1.85 -5.62 -1.84
CA PRO A 57 1.58 -5.84 -3.25
C PRO A 57 0.86 -7.18 -3.49
N GLY A 58 0.38 -7.38 -4.70
CA GLY A 58 -0.26 -8.63 -5.10
C GLY A 58 -0.48 -8.67 -6.61
N PRO A 59 -0.68 -9.86 -7.19
CA PRO A 59 -1.21 -9.97 -8.54
C PRO A 59 -2.68 -9.55 -8.57
N GLY A 60 -3.18 -9.24 -9.77
CA GLY A 60 -4.62 -9.04 -9.99
C GLY A 60 -5.09 -7.60 -9.75
N SER A 61 -6.30 -7.47 -9.22
CA SER A 61 -7.03 -6.20 -9.08
C SER A 61 -7.76 -6.10 -7.74
N PRO A 62 -8.03 -4.87 -7.25
CA PRO A 62 -8.76 -4.68 -6.00
C PRO A 62 -10.15 -5.34 -5.98
N GLU A 63 -10.82 -5.46 -7.11
CA GLU A 63 -12.18 -6.01 -7.17
C GLU A 63 -12.21 -7.53 -6.96
N GLN A 64 -11.17 -8.25 -7.41
CA GLN A 64 -11.20 -9.71 -7.52
C GLN A 64 -10.21 -10.42 -6.59
N ASP A 65 -9.08 -9.79 -6.29
CA ASP A 65 -7.90 -10.47 -5.74
C ASP A 65 -7.48 -9.94 -4.37
N SER A 66 -8.19 -8.95 -3.82
CA SER A 66 -7.78 -8.24 -2.61
C SER A 66 -7.99 -9.01 -1.30
N GLY A 67 -8.75 -10.12 -1.31
CA GLY A 67 -9.26 -10.76 -0.10
C GLY A 67 -9.87 -9.72 0.85
N ILE A 68 -9.53 -9.80 2.14
CA ILE A 68 -10.01 -8.85 3.15
C ILE A 68 -9.46 -7.42 3.00
N SER A 69 -8.46 -7.16 2.14
CA SER A 69 -7.73 -5.88 2.12
C SER A 69 -8.64 -4.66 1.93
N ASN A 70 -9.67 -4.77 1.09
CA ASN A 70 -10.64 -3.67 0.92
C ASN A 70 -11.46 -3.43 2.19
N ASP A 71 -11.87 -4.48 2.88
CA ASP A 71 -12.66 -4.37 4.10
C ASP A 71 -11.82 -3.86 5.27
N VAL A 72 -10.55 -4.25 5.34
CA VAL A 72 -9.57 -3.67 6.26
C VAL A 72 -9.48 -2.15 6.09
N ILE A 73 -9.38 -1.65 4.86
CA ILE A 73 -9.34 -0.21 4.60
C ILE A 73 -10.65 0.46 5.01
N ARG A 74 -11.80 -0.12 4.64
CA ARG A 74 -13.13 0.43 4.94
C ARG A 74 -13.42 0.51 6.44
N LEU A 75 -13.07 -0.53 7.18
CA LEU A 75 -13.50 -0.71 8.56
C LEU A 75 -12.46 -0.22 9.57
N LEU A 76 -11.17 -0.28 9.24
CA LEU A 76 -10.10 0.04 10.18
C LEU A 76 -9.32 1.30 9.81
N GLY A 77 -9.45 1.81 8.57
CA GLY A 77 -8.65 2.92 8.06
C GLY A 77 -8.89 4.27 8.74
N GLU A 78 -10.04 4.46 9.40
CA GLU A 78 -10.31 5.69 10.18
C GLU A 78 -9.54 5.71 11.51
N GLU A 79 -9.34 4.54 12.13
CA GLU A 79 -8.75 4.43 13.47
C GLU A 79 -7.28 4.00 13.46
N THR A 80 -6.88 3.21 12.46
CA THR A 80 -5.55 2.61 12.38
C THR A 80 -4.83 3.06 11.12
N PRO A 81 -3.61 3.64 11.22
CA PRO A 81 -2.85 4.03 10.04
C PRO A 81 -2.57 2.86 9.09
N ILE A 82 -2.85 3.06 7.80
CA ILE A 82 -2.66 2.05 6.74
C ILE A 82 -1.64 2.53 5.71
N LEU A 83 -0.67 1.66 5.41
CA LEU A 83 0.21 1.80 4.25
C LEU A 83 -0.13 0.73 3.21
N GLY A 84 -0.59 1.15 2.04
CA GLY A 84 -0.81 0.26 0.89
C GLY A 84 0.33 0.33 -0.12
N VAL A 85 0.81 -0.81 -0.59
CA VAL A 85 1.88 -0.87 -1.62
C VAL A 85 1.35 -1.61 -2.86
N CYS A 86 1.52 -1.02 -4.04
CA CYS A 86 1.03 -1.60 -5.32
C CYS A 86 -0.46 -1.96 -5.26
N LEU A 87 -0.84 -3.24 -5.19
CA LEU A 87 -2.23 -3.65 -5.02
C LEU A 87 -2.86 -3.03 -3.76
N GLY A 88 -2.11 -2.93 -2.66
CA GLY A 88 -2.59 -2.24 -1.45
C GLY A 88 -2.92 -0.76 -1.70
N GLN A 89 -2.10 -0.04 -2.48
CA GLN A 89 -2.38 1.35 -2.87
C GLN A 89 -3.61 1.43 -3.80
N GLN A 90 -3.75 0.48 -4.72
CA GLN A 90 -4.92 0.38 -5.59
C GLN A 90 -6.20 0.08 -4.81
N CYS A 91 -6.13 -0.74 -3.75
CA CYS A 91 -7.25 -0.99 -2.85
C CYS A 91 -7.69 0.29 -2.14
N ILE A 92 -6.75 1.15 -1.70
CA ILE A 92 -7.09 2.46 -1.12
C ILE A 92 -7.84 3.30 -2.15
N GLY A 93 -7.30 3.44 -3.37
CA GLY A 93 -7.97 4.15 -4.46
C GLY A 93 -9.38 3.62 -4.72
N TYR A 94 -9.53 2.30 -4.85
CA TYR A 94 -10.80 1.62 -5.11
C TYR A 94 -11.83 1.81 -3.99
N VAL A 95 -11.43 1.65 -2.72
CA VAL A 95 -12.33 1.73 -1.56
C VAL A 95 -12.97 3.11 -1.43
N PHE A 96 -12.22 4.17 -1.71
CA PHE A 96 -12.74 5.54 -1.69
C PHE A 96 -13.44 5.95 -3.00
N GLY A 97 -13.67 5.01 -3.92
CA GLY A 97 -14.44 5.24 -5.15
C GLY A 97 -13.62 5.72 -6.35
N GLY A 98 -12.29 5.66 -6.27
CA GLY A 98 -11.40 5.92 -7.40
C GLY A 98 -11.43 4.79 -8.44
N ASN A 99 -11.15 5.13 -9.69
CA ASN A 99 -11.09 4.15 -10.77
C ASN A 99 -9.70 3.49 -10.81
N VAL A 100 -9.65 2.16 -10.81
CA VAL A 100 -8.40 1.41 -11.02
C VAL A 100 -8.41 0.84 -12.42
N ILE A 101 -7.54 1.36 -13.28
CA ILE A 101 -7.51 1.05 -14.71
C ILE A 101 -6.15 0.48 -15.13
N ARG A 102 -6.08 -0.07 -16.33
CA ARG A 102 -4.79 -0.47 -16.92
C ARG A 102 -3.92 0.75 -17.18
N ALA A 103 -2.66 0.66 -16.76
CA ALA A 103 -1.65 1.65 -17.08
C ALA A 103 -1.45 1.72 -18.60
N GLY A 104 -1.30 2.93 -19.15
CA GLY A 104 -0.97 3.11 -20.57
C GLY A 104 0.38 2.51 -20.96
N ARG A 105 1.27 2.28 -19.98
CA ARG A 105 2.61 1.70 -20.16
C ARG A 105 2.86 0.62 -19.12
N LEU A 106 3.32 -0.54 -19.57
CA LEU A 106 3.74 -1.62 -18.67
C LEU A 106 5.15 -1.36 -18.16
N MET A 107 5.27 -1.29 -16.83
CA MET A 107 6.50 -0.97 -16.13
C MET A 107 6.84 -2.13 -15.21
N HIS A 108 7.76 -2.99 -15.63
CA HIS A 108 8.17 -4.18 -14.90
C HIS A 108 9.68 -4.23 -14.79
N GLY A 109 10.20 -3.98 -13.57
CA GLY A 109 11.65 -3.91 -13.30
C GLY A 109 12.32 -2.67 -13.89
N LYS A 110 11.55 -1.65 -14.25
CA LYS A 110 12.05 -0.36 -14.74
C LYS A 110 12.05 0.66 -13.62
N VAL A 111 12.89 1.68 -13.74
CA VAL A 111 12.92 2.79 -12.77
C VAL A 111 12.26 4.03 -13.35
N SER A 112 11.64 4.81 -12.48
CA SER A 112 11.13 6.15 -12.79
C SER A 112 11.59 7.13 -11.71
N PRO A 113 11.88 8.38 -12.07
CA PRO A 113 11.85 9.45 -11.08
C PRO A 113 10.41 9.62 -10.59
N VAL A 114 10.24 9.83 -9.29
CA VAL A 114 8.96 10.09 -8.63
C VAL A 114 9.05 11.48 -8.01
N GLU A 115 8.27 12.40 -8.57
CA GLU A 115 8.07 13.74 -8.02
C GLU A 115 7.00 13.68 -6.93
N HIS A 116 7.13 14.48 -5.87
CA HIS A 116 6.19 14.46 -4.75
C HIS A 116 6.09 15.83 -4.08
N ASN A 117 5.00 16.05 -3.34
CA ASN A 117 4.77 17.30 -2.63
C ASN A 117 5.55 17.41 -1.28
N GLY A 118 6.19 16.32 -0.83
CA GLY A 118 7.01 16.30 0.38
C GLY A 118 6.18 16.16 1.67
N GLU A 119 4.92 15.78 1.54
CA GLU A 119 4.00 15.55 2.66
C GLU A 119 3.89 14.06 2.99
N GLY A 120 3.34 13.75 4.16
CA GLY A 120 3.11 12.38 4.61
C GLY A 120 4.38 11.53 4.59
N VAL A 121 4.31 10.37 3.93
CA VAL A 121 5.43 9.42 3.83
C VAL A 121 6.62 9.96 3.01
N PHE A 122 6.44 11.05 2.26
CA PHE A 122 7.50 11.67 1.46
C PHE A 122 8.25 12.78 2.21
N ALA A 123 7.88 13.07 3.45
CA ALA A 123 8.53 14.11 4.26
C ALA A 123 10.03 13.85 4.43
N GLY A 124 10.85 14.83 4.05
CA GLY A 124 12.31 14.77 4.15
C GLY A 124 13.01 13.98 3.04
N LEU A 125 12.27 13.40 2.08
CA LEU A 125 12.86 12.73 0.92
C LEU A 125 13.23 13.73 -0.20
N PRO A 126 14.28 13.45 -0.99
CA PRO A 126 14.60 14.26 -2.17
C PRO A 126 13.52 14.11 -3.24
N SER A 127 13.20 15.21 -3.93
CA SER A 127 12.27 15.20 -5.05
C SER A 127 12.96 15.67 -6.34
N PRO A 128 12.97 14.86 -7.41
CA PRO A 128 12.46 13.49 -7.47
C PRO A 128 13.39 12.49 -6.75
N PHE A 129 12.83 11.35 -6.32
CA PHE A 129 13.62 10.15 -5.97
C PHE A 129 13.40 9.04 -7.00
N THR A 130 14.36 8.12 -7.11
CA THR A 130 14.27 7.00 -8.04
C THR A 130 13.56 5.81 -7.40
N ALA A 131 12.45 5.36 -8.00
CA ALA A 131 11.72 4.18 -7.58
C ALA A 131 11.68 3.12 -8.69
N THR A 132 11.77 1.85 -8.30
CA THR A 132 11.49 0.72 -9.21
C THR A 132 9.99 0.55 -9.34
N ARG A 133 9.52 0.28 -10.56
CA ARG A 133 8.12 0.14 -10.91
C ARG A 133 7.80 -1.24 -11.48
N TYR A 134 6.64 -1.75 -11.09
CA TYR A 134 6.23 -3.13 -11.35
C TYR A 134 4.75 -3.31 -11.72
N HIS A 135 3.99 -2.24 -11.90
CA HIS A 135 2.54 -2.31 -12.00
C HIS A 135 2.00 -2.35 -13.44
N SER A 136 0.84 -2.99 -13.57
CA SER A 136 0.00 -3.05 -14.76
C SER A 136 -1.27 -2.20 -14.64
N LEU A 137 -1.66 -1.84 -13.40
CA LEU A 137 -2.80 -1.01 -13.08
C LEU A 137 -2.35 0.30 -12.39
N ILE A 138 -3.18 1.33 -12.47
CA ILE A 138 -3.02 2.63 -11.79
C ILE A 138 -4.36 3.10 -11.22
N VAL A 139 -4.32 3.98 -10.23
CA VAL A 139 -5.48 4.78 -9.82
C VAL A 139 -5.58 5.97 -10.79
N GLU A 140 -6.72 6.09 -11.47
CA GLU A 140 -6.97 7.14 -12.46
C GLU A 140 -7.43 8.44 -11.81
N GLU A 141 -6.98 9.57 -12.36
CA GLU A 141 -7.56 10.88 -12.07
C GLU A 141 -8.82 11.16 -12.92
N PRO A 142 -9.78 11.99 -12.43
CA PRO A 142 -9.76 12.71 -11.16
C PRO A 142 -10.02 11.80 -9.95
N LEU A 143 -9.35 12.10 -8.83
CA LEU A 143 -9.56 11.39 -7.57
C LEU A 143 -10.86 11.83 -6.86
N PRO A 144 -11.48 10.92 -6.07
CA PRO A 144 -12.47 11.28 -5.05
C PRO A 144 -11.95 12.36 -4.09
N ALA A 145 -12.84 13.16 -3.50
CA ALA A 145 -12.48 14.30 -2.68
C ALA A 145 -11.74 13.93 -1.37
N GLU A 146 -11.94 12.69 -0.93
CA GLU A 146 -11.33 12.06 0.23
C GLU A 146 -9.84 11.70 0.00
N LEU A 147 -9.40 11.64 -1.27
CA LEU A 147 -8.05 11.27 -1.65
C LEU A 147 -7.27 12.49 -2.15
N VAL A 148 -6.02 12.59 -1.71
CA VAL A 148 -5.07 13.60 -2.16
C VAL A 148 -3.90 12.91 -2.83
N ALA A 149 -3.64 13.24 -4.09
CA ALA A 149 -2.46 12.77 -4.80
C ALA A 149 -1.21 13.47 -4.26
N THR A 150 -0.24 12.70 -3.78
CA THR A 150 0.99 13.23 -3.15
C THR A 150 2.24 13.03 -3.99
N ALA A 151 2.21 12.15 -4.99
CA ALA A 151 3.36 11.82 -5.82
C ALA A 151 2.94 11.41 -7.24
N TYR A 152 3.80 11.69 -8.22
CA TYR A 152 3.58 11.39 -9.63
C TYR A 152 4.89 11.03 -10.33
N THR A 153 4.78 10.25 -11.41
CA THR A 153 5.85 10.16 -12.41
C THR A 153 5.78 11.35 -13.39
N PRO A 154 6.86 11.67 -14.13
CA PRO A 154 6.85 12.75 -15.13
C PRO A 154 5.79 12.61 -16.22
N GLU A 155 5.26 11.39 -16.42
CA GLU A 155 4.19 11.13 -17.38
C GLU A 155 2.79 11.21 -16.78
N GLY A 156 2.67 11.65 -15.53
CA GLY A 156 1.40 11.85 -14.84
C GLY A 156 0.78 10.59 -14.26
N GLU A 157 1.54 9.49 -14.16
CA GLU A 157 1.05 8.28 -13.47
C GLU A 157 1.19 8.49 -11.95
N LEU A 158 0.05 8.38 -11.25
CA LEU A 158 -0.09 8.38 -9.78
C LEU A 158 0.25 7.01 -9.18
#